data_AF-G0KWC4-F1
#
_entry.id   AF-G0KWC4-F1
#
_cell.length_a   1.000
_cell.length_b   1.000
_cell.length_c   1.000
_cell.angle_alpha   90.00
_cell.angle_beta   90.00
_cell.angle_gamma   90.00
#
_symmetry.space_group_name_H-M   'P 1'
#
loop_
_entity.id
_entity.type
_entity.pdbx_description
1 polymer ?
#
loop_
_entity_poly.entity_id
_entity_poly.type
_entity_poly.pdbx_seq_one_letter_code
_entity_poly.pdbx_strand_id
1 'polypeptide(L)'
;VDLAIFGLHLNWYNVVMLGAMNFITTISHMTSPGIRLHKLALFGWAVVITAVLLSLSLPVLAGGITMILTDRHFNTSFFEVAGGGDPILFQHLFWFFGHPEVYISLIPGFGIISTVIAASSGKNVFGYLGMVYAMLSIGVLGFIVWGHHMYTVGLDVDTRAYFTAATLIIAVPTGITVFRWLATCYGGSLPFRPPMLFALGLPIFLPIGGFRCVVLANVSLAVVFHETNCVVANFHYVLSMGAVFAIFNGWYFWIPKILGLSYEYFAGKVNFWILFVGVN
;
A
#
# COMPACT_ATOMS: atom_id res chain seq x y z
N VAL A 1 11.82 18.28 15.74
CA VAL A 1 10.39 17.88 15.72
C VAL A 1 9.57 18.84 14.88
N ASP A 2 9.61 20.14 15.16
CA ASP A 2 8.75 21.11 14.45
C ASP A 2 8.97 21.14 12.93
N LEU A 3 10.23 21.13 12.47
CA LEU A 3 10.53 21.03 11.03
C LEU A 3 10.04 19.73 10.38
N ALA A 4 10.00 18.62 11.13
CA ALA A 4 9.45 17.36 10.63
C ALA A 4 7.92 17.45 10.48
N ILE A 5 7.24 18.07 11.45
CA ILE A 5 5.81 18.36 11.37
C ILE A 5 5.52 19.26 10.16
N PHE A 6 6.28 20.33 9.96
CA PHE A 6 6.12 21.19 8.78
C PHE A 6 6.39 20.44 7.47
N GLY A 7 7.42 19.59 7.41
CA GLY A 7 7.69 18.74 6.25
C GLY A 7 6.52 17.82 5.90
N LEU A 8 5.89 17.21 6.92
CA LEU A 8 4.69 16.37 6.73
C LEU A 8 3.47 17.18 6.28
N HIS A 9 3.28 18.41 6.78
CA HIS A 9 2.22 19.31 6.29
C HIS A 9 2.43 19.74 4.84
N LEU A 10 3.66 20.06 4.45
CA LEU A 10 3.99 20.39 3.06
C LEU A 10 3.75 19.20 2.14
N ASN A 11 4.14 18.00 2.57
CA ASN A 11 3.84 16.77 1.83
C ASN A 11 2.32 16.55 1.70
N TRP A 12 1.58 16.71 2.80
CA TRP A 12 0.13 16.63 2.84
C TRP A 12 -0.53 17.54 1.81
N TYR A 13 -0.16 18.83 1.80
CA TYR A 13 -0.75 19.82 0.89
C TYR A 13 -0.53 19.43 -0.58
N ASN A 14 0.70 19.05 -0.93
CA ASN A 14 1.03 18.64 -2.29
C ASN A 14 0.30 17.35 -2.70
N VAL A 15 0.30 16.34 -1.85
CA VAL A 15 -0.23 15.01 -2.19
C VAL A 15 -1.76 15.01 -2.22
N VAL A 16 -2.43 15.61 -1.24
CA VAL A 16 -3.90 15.63 -1.17
C VAL A 16 -4.48 16.67 -2.12
N MET A 17 -4.12 17.94 -1.93
CA MET A 17 -4.82 19.04 -2.62
C MET A 17 -4.47 19.11 -4.10
N LEU A 18 -3.21 18.85 -4.45
CA LEU A 18 -2.77 18.94 -5.85
C LEU A 18 -2.77 17.58 -6.55
N GLY A 19 -2.37 16.50 -5.87
CA GLY A 19 -2.26 15.18 -6.48
C GLY A 19 -3.57 14.40 -6.54
N ALA A 20 -4.13 14.04 -5.38
CA ALA A 20 -5.27 13.13 -5.27
C ALA A 20 -6.53 13.69 -5.94
N MET A 21 -6.88 14.95 -5.66
CA MET A 21 -8.04 15.61 -6.29
C MET A 21 -7.88 15.73 -7.81
N ASN A 22 -6.66 16.02 -8.29
CA ASN A 22 -6.36 16.05 -9.72
C ASN A 22 -6.55 14.67 -10.38
N PHE A 23 -6.06 13.60 -9.78
CA PHE A 23 -6.25 12.25 -10.33
C PHE A 23 -7.72 11.81 -10.35
N ILE A 24 -8.47 12.09 -9.28
CA ILE A 24 -9.91 11.80 -9.23
C ILE A 24 -10.63 12.55 -10.36
N THR A 25 -10.45 13.87 -10.43
CA THR A 25 -11.11 14.69 -11.47
C THR A 25 -10.71 14.29 -12.88
N THR A 26 -9.43 14.02 -13.13
CA THR A 26 -8.92 13.58 -14.43
C THR A 26 -9.56 12.26 -14.86
N ILE A 27 -9.57 11.25 -13.97
CA ILE A 27 -10.11 9.92 -14.32
C ILE A 27 -11.65 9.93 -14.40
N SER A 28 -12.33 10.82 -13.69
CA SER A 28 -13.79 10.95 -13.79
C SER A 28 -14.27 11.75 -15.01
N HIS A 29 -13.53 12.78 -15.42
CA HIS A 29 -14.01 13.75 -16.42
C HIS A 29 -13.21 13.81 -17.73
N MET A 30 -11.98 13.29 -17.76
CA MET A 30 -11.09 13.38 -18.93
C MET A 30 -10.82 12.03 -19.60
N THR A 31 -11.72 11.05 -19.43
CA THR A 31 -11.62 9.75 -20.12
C THR A 31 -11.93 9.89 -21.61
N SER A 32 -11.23 9.14 -22.45
CA SER A 32 -11.52 9.10 -23.88
C SER A 32 -12.94 8.61 -24.16
N PRO A 33 -13.61 9.12 -25.22
CA PRO A 33 -14.95 8.69 -25.59
C PRO A 33 -15.05 7.16 -25.73
N GLY A 34 -16.04 6.55 -25.08
CA GLY A 34 -16.29 5.11 -25.10
C GLY A 34 -15.61 4.29 -23.99
N ILE A 35 -14.65 4.86 -23.25
CA ILE A 35 -14.09 4.23 -22.04
C ILE A 35 -14.98 4.56 -20.85
N ARG A 36 -15.78 3.58 -20.42
CA ARG A 36 -16.53 3.64 -19.15
C ARG A 36 -15.64 3.19 -18.00
N LEU A 37 -15.96 3.58 -16.76
CA LEU A 37 -15.16 3.27 -15.56
C LEU A 37 -14.87 1.76 -15.40
N HIS A 38 -15.84 0.90 -15.69
CA HIS A 38 -15.64 -0.56 -15.64
C HIS A 38 -14.68 -1.11 -16.71
N LYS A 39 -14.28 -0.32 -17.70
CA LYS A 39 -13.31 -0.69 -18.75
C LYS A 39 -11.93 -0.04 -18.55
N LEU A 40 -11.73 0.68 -17.45
CA LEU A 40 -10.45 1.33 -17.16
C LEU A 40 -9.34 0.28 -16.96
N ALA A 41 -8.11 0.58 -17.36
CA ALA A 41 -6.99 -0.32 -17.04
C ALA A 41 -6.85 -0.47 -15.50
N LEU A 42 -6.36 -1.63 -15.02
CA LEU A 42 -6.21 -1.88 -13.59
C LEU A 42 -5.29 -0.85 -12.90
N PHE A 43 -4.28 -0.33 -13.61
CA PHE A 43 -3.47 0.78 -13.09
C PHE A 43 -4.28 2.06 -12.87
N GLY A 44 -5.23 2.40 -13.76
CA GLY A 44 -6.13 3.53 -13.55
C GLY A 44 -7.04 3.33 -12.33
N TRP A 45 -7.58 2.12 -12.14
CA TRP A 45 -8.33 1.79 -10.91
C TRP A 45 -7.47 1.93 -9.66
N ALA A 46 -6.25 1.41 -9.68
CA ALA A 46 -5.31 1.52 -8.57
C ALA A 46 -5.05 3.00 -8.20
N VAL A 47 -4.81 3.86 -9.20
CA VAL A 47 -4.62 5.30 -8.98
C VAL A 47 -5.84 5.97 -8.37
N VAL A 48 -7.06 5.68 -8.84
CA VAL A 48 -8.30 6.25 -8.25
C VAL A 48 -8.47 5.80 -6.80
N ILE A 49 -8.27 4.50 -6.53
CA ILE A 49 -8.40 3.96 -5.17
C ILE A 49 -7.41 4.65 -4.25
N THR A 50 -6.13 4.72 -4.63
CA THR A 50 -5.09 5.42 -3.87
C THR A 50 -5.43 6.90 -3.66
N ALA A 51 -5.95 7.60 -4.66
CA ALA A 51 -6.35 8.99 -4.53
C ALA A 51 -7.52 9.19 -3.52
N VAL A 52 -8.48 8.27 -3.50
CA VAL A 52 -9.55 8.27 -2.48
C VAL A 52 -8.98 8.00 -1.08
N LEU A 53 -8.11 7.00 -0.93
CA LEU A 53 -7.47 6.70 0.35
C LEU A 53 -6.71 7.92 0.88
N LEU A 54 -5.88 8.56 0.03
CA LEU A 54 -5.15 9.78 0.37
C LEU A 54 -6.08 10.89 0.83
N SER A 55 -7.19 11.12 0.11
CA SER A 55 -8.13 12.18 0.44
C SER A 55 -8.82 11.99 1.79
N LEU A 56 -8.99 10.73 2.23
CA LEU A 56 -9.66 10.38 3.48
C LEU A 56 -8.71 10.21 4.67
N SER A 57 -7.50 9.68 4.47
CA SER A 57 -6.57 9.35 5.57
C SER A 57 -5.70 10.53 6.00
N LEU A 58 -5.18 11.29 5.04
CA LEU A 58 -4.19 12.34 5.29
C LEU A 58 -4.72 13.53 6.11
N PRO A 59 -5.99 13.98 5.99
CA PRO A 59 -6.53 15.00 6.89
C PRO A 59 -6.47 14.61 8.38
N VAL A 60 -6.61 13.32 8.70
CA VAL A 60 -6.54 12.84 10.09
C VAL A 60 -5.12 12.97 10.65
N LEU A 61 -4.10 12.62 9.84
CA LEU A 61 -2.70 12.85 10.22
C LEU A 61 -2.44 14.34 10.43
N ALA A 62 -2.82 15.19 9.46
CA ALA A 62 -2.61 16.63 9.52
C ALA A 62 -3.21 17.25 10.79
N GLY A 63 -4.43 16.84 11.15
CA GLY A 63 -5.05 17.20 12.42
C GLY A 63 -4.22 16.76 13.63
N GLY A 64 -3.82 15.48 13.68
CA GLY A 64 -2.98 14.91 14.74
C GLY A 64 -1.68 15.67 14.97
N ILE A 65 -0.93 15.94 13.90
CA ILE A 65 0.36 16.64 14.00
C ILE A 65 0.21 18.15 14.23
N THR A 66 -0.92 18.75 13.83
CA THR A 66 -1.27 20.13 14.22
C THR A 66 -1.55 20.22 15.71
N MET A 67 -2.29 19.26 16.28
CA MET A 67 -2.53 19.20 17.73
C MET A 67 -1.22 19.05 18.51
N ILE A 68 -0.26 18.26 18.01
CA ILE A 68 1.08 18.20 18.61
C ILE A 68 1.76 19.58 18.54
N LEU A 69 1.65 20.27 17.41
CA LEU A 69 2.26 21.59 17.25
C LEU A 69 1.63 22.62 18.21
N THR A 70 0.33 22.55 18.45
CA THR A 70 -0.36 23.42 19.41
C THR A 70 -0.03 23.09 20.86
N ASP A 71 0.13 21.82 21.21
CA ASP A 71 0.57 21.43 22.56
C ASP A 71 1.99 21.95 22.83
N ARG A 72 2.83 21.98 21.80
CA ARG A 72 4.23 22.44 21.90
C ARG A 72 4.40 23.95 21.94
N HIS A 73 3.55 24.73 21.25
CA HIS A 73 3.79 26.16 21.02
C HIS A 73 2.64 27.09 21.45
N PHE A 74 1.46 26.56 21.71
CA PHE A 74 0.26 27.35 22.00
C PHE A 74 -0.41 26.98 23.32
N ASN A 75 0.29 26.26 24.21
CA ASN A 75 -0.18 25.83 25.53
C ASN A 75 -1.53 25.08 25.50
N THR A 76 -1.81 24.34 24.43
CA THR A 76 -2.91 23.36 24.44
C THR A 76 -2.46 22.09 25.16
N SER A 77 -3.42 21.19 25.45
CA SER A 77 -3.16 19.95 26.18
C SER A 77 -3.95 18.77 25.61
N PHE A 78 -3.87 18.54 24.30
CA PHE A 78 -4.53 17.42 23.63
C PHE A 78 -3.96 16.07 24.08
N PHE A 79 -2.63 15.97 24.19
CA PHE A 79 -1.91 14.74 24.52
C PHE A 79 -1.19 14.81 25.87
N GLU A 80 -1.09 16.00 26.49
CA GLU A 80 -0.44 16.21 27.77
C GLU A 80 -1.32 15.78 28.96
N VAL A 81 -0.93 14.70 29.65
CA VAL A 81 -1.69 14.12 30.78
C VAL A 81 -1.89 15.13 31.92
N ALA A 82 -0.90 15.99 32.18
CA ALA A 82 -0.99 17.02 33.22
C ALA A 82 -2.11 18.05 32.95
N GLY A 83 -2.49 18.24 31.69
CA GLY A 83 -3.63 19.07 31.27
C GLY A 83 -4.90 18.27 30.97
N GLY A 84 -4.95 16.97 31.30
CA GLY A 84 -6.09 16.09 31.05
C GLY A 84 -6.14 15.47 29.65
N GLY A 85 -5.08 15.63 28.84
CA GLY A 85 -4.94 15.00 27.53
C GLY A 85 -4.60 13.50 27.60
N ASP A 86 -4.66 12.82 26.45
CA ASP A 86 -4.37 11.39 26.34
C ASP A 86 -3.39 11.09 25.19
N PRO A 87 -2.17 10.62 25.46
CA PRO A 87 -1.22 10.21 24.43
C PRO A 87 -1.73 9.07 23.52
N ILE A 88 -2.66 8.23 23.99
CA ILE A 88 -3.25 7.13 23.20
C ILE A 88 -4.14 7.70 22.09
N LEU A 89 -4.74 8.89 22.27
CA LEU A 89 -5.46 9.59 21.21
C LEU A 89 -4.55 9.84 20.00
N PHE A 90 -3.30 10.26 20.21
CA PHE A 90 -2.36 10.45 19.10
C PHE A 90 -2.10 9.14 18.37
N GLN A 91 -1.96 8.03 19.09
CA GLN A 91 -1.77 6.72 18.46
C GLN A 91 -2.96 6.34 17.58
N HIS A 92 -4.20 6.56 18.04
CA HIS A 92 -5.38 6.31 17.20
C HIS A 92 -5.37 7.17 15.92
N LEU A 93 -5.09 8.46 16.04
CA LEU A 93 -5.06 9.38 14.88
C LEU A 93 -3.94 9.02 13.90
N PHE A 94 -2.75 8.71 14.43
CA PHE A 94 -1.60 8.34 13.63
C PHE A 94 -1.83 7.02 12.91
N TRP A 95 -2.33 5.99 13.59
CA TRP A 95 -2.54 4.68 12.97
C TRP A 95 -3.76 4.64 12.06
N PHE A 96 -4.79 5.45 12.32
CA PHE A 96 -5.91 5.64 11.38
C PHE A 96 -5.43 6.15 10.03
N PHE A 97 -4.40 7.00 10.01
CA PHE A 97 -3.69 7.34 8.78
C PHE A 97 -2.73 6.24 8.32
N GLY A 98 -1.91 5.73 9.25
CA GLY A 98 -0.75 4.91 8.95
C GLY A 98 -1.10 3.56 8.32
N HIS A 99 -2.23 2.96 8.68
CA HIS A 99 -2.63 1.70 8.06
C HIS A 99 -3.16 1.89 6.61
N PRO A 100 -4.03 2.85 6.29
CA PRO A 100 -4.30 3.21 4.90
C PRO A 100 -3.05 3.58 4.09
N GLU A 101 -2.07 4.26 4.70
CA GLU A 101 -0.82 4.68 4.03
C GLU A 101 -0.01 3.49 3.48
N VAL A 102 0.03 2.37 4.19
CA VAL A 102 0.71 1.17 3.66
C VAL A 102 0.00 0.61 2.42
N TYR A 103 -1.33 0.78 2.29
CA TYR A 103 -2.04 0.40 1.07
C TYR A 103 -1.92 1.42 -0.05
N ILE A 104 -1.87 2.71 0.28
CA ILE A 104 -1.56 3.80 -0.67
C ILE A 104 -0.26 3.51 -1.40
N SER A 105 0.75 3.01 -0.67
CA SER A 105 2.06 2.65 -1.23
C SER A 105 2.06 1.35 -2.05
N LEU A 106 1.11 0.43 -1.80
CA LEU A 106 1.11 -0.91 -2.40
C LEU A 106 0.16 -1.07 -3.59
N ILE A 107 -1.04 -0.47 -3.52
CA ILE A 107 -2.10 -0.60 -4.53
C ILE A 107 -1.66 -0.13 -5.93
N PRO A 108 -0.93 0.98 -6.10
CA PRO A 108 -0.40 1.36 -7.42
C PRO A 108 0.48 0.26 -8.00
N GLY A 109 1.28 -0.40 -7.16
CA GLY A 109 2.11 -1.54 -7.57
C GLY A 109 1.29 -2.71 -8.09
N PHE A 110 0.10 -2.97 -7.53
CA PHE A 110 -0.81 -3.99 -8.05
C PHE A 110 -1.28 -3.64 -9.46
N GLY A 111 -1.56 -2.36 -9.71
CA GLY A 111 -1.91 -1.85 -11.03
C GLY A 111 -0.79 -2.03 -12.05
N ILE A 112 0.43 -1.61 -11.70
CA ILE A 112 1.62 -1.73 -12.57
C ILE A 112 1.88 -3.21 -12.92
N ILE A 113 1.93 -4.08 -11.92
CA ILE A 113 2.22 -5.50 -12.13
C ILE A 113 1.14 -6.18 -12.94
N SER A 114 -0.13 -5.85 -12.71
CA SER A 114 -1.22 -6.39 -13.53
C SER A 114 -1.04 -6.04 -15.01
N THR A 115 -0.62 -4.80 -15.30
CA THR A 115 -0.32 -4.37 -16.68
C THR A 115 0.87 -5.14 -17.26
N VAL A 116 1.97 -5.28 -16.51
CA VAL A 116 3.17 -5.97 -17.01
C VAL A 116 2.96 -7.48 -17.19
N ILE A 117 2.27 -8.13 -16.25
CA ILE A 117 1.96 -9.56 -16.34
C ILE A 117 1.08 -9.82 -17.56
N ALA A 118 0.03 -9.03 -17.78
CA ALA A 118 -0.82 -9.18 -18.96
C ALA A 118 -0.05 -9.00 -20.27
N ALA A 119 0.70 -7.90 -20.37
CA ALA A 119 1.48 -7.56 -21.55
C ALA A 119 2.57 -8.61 -21.85
N SER A 120 3.28 -9.08 -20.82
CA SER A 120 4.36 -10.05 -20.98
C SER A 120 3.84 -11.45 -21.26
N SER A 121 2.72 -11.85 -20.63
CA SER A 121 2.11 -13.18 -20.81
C SER A 121 1.37 -13.34 -22.15
N GLY A 122 1.14 -12.24 -22.88
CA GLY A 122 0.34 -12.21 -24.10
C GLY A 122 -1.15 -12.49 -23.85
N LYS A 123 -1.65 -12.23 -22.63
CA LYS A 123 -3.00 -12.58 -22.19
C LYS A 123 -3.64 -11.43 -21.42
N ASN A 124 -4.97 -11.34 -21.51
CA ASN A 124 -5.73 -10.46 -20.62
C ASN A 124 -5.65 -10.95 -19.18
N VAL A 125 -5.73 -10.02 -18.21
CA VAL A 125 -5.74 -10.36 -16.79
C VAL A 125 -6.93 -11.26 -16.46
N PHE A 126 -6.65 -12.41 -15.85
CA PHE A 126 -7.65 -13.36 -15.43
C PHE A 126 -8.54 -12.74 -14.34
N GLY A 127 -9.86 -12.70 -14.60
CA GLY A 127 -10.82 -12.13 -13.66
C GLY A 127 -10.60 -10.64 -13.42
N TYR A 128 -10.57 -9.82 -14.46
CA TYR A 128 -10.42 -8.36 -14.33
C TYR A 128 -11.36 -7.73 -13.27
N LEU A 129 -12.66 -8.02 -13.27
CA LEU A 129 -13.60 -7.39 -12.32
C LEU A 129 -13.31 -7.69 -10.86
N GLY A 130 -12.92 -8.93 -10.54
CA GLY A 130 -12.58 -9.22 -9.13
C GLY A 130 -11.16 -8.82 -8.75
N MET A 131 -10.27 -8.45 -9.70
CA MET A 131 -9.07 -7.68 -9.36
C MET A 131 -9.46 -6.27 -8.91
N VAL A 132 -10.39 -5.63 -9.62
CA VAL A 132 -10.95 -4.31 -9.22
C VAL A 132 -11.59 -4.42 -7.84
N TYR A 133 -12.47 -5.40 -7.62
CA TYR A 133 -13.11 -5.58 -6.31
C TYR A 133 -12.12 -5.95 -5.21
N ALA A 134 -11.09 -6.74 -5.49
CA ALA A 134 -10.05 -7.02 -4.50
C ALA A 134 -9.31 -5.74 -4.08
N MET A 135 -8.91 -4.89 -5.03
CA MET A 135 -8.27 -3.60 -4.72
C MET A 135 -9.21 -2.66 -3.94
N LEU A 136 -10.49 -2.60 -4.31
CA LEU A 136 -11.49 -1.81 -3.58
C LEU A 136 -11.70 -2.32 -2.16
N SER A 137 -11.82 -3.64 -1.98
CA SER A 137 -11.94 -4.27 -0.67
C SER A 137 -10.73 -3.98 0.21
N ILE A 138 -9.51 -4.06 -0.32
CA ILE A 138 -8.30 -3.71 0.43
C ILE A 138 -8.34 -2.24 0.86
N GLY A 139 -8.74 -1.33 -0.04
CA GLY A 139 -8.87 0.09 0.29
C GLY A 139 -9.88 0.36 1.41
N VAL A 140 -11.08 -0.23 1.35
CA VAL A 140 -12.11 -0.06 2.38
C VAL A 140 -11.68 -0.69 3.70
N LEU A 141 -11.20 -1.94 3.66
CA LEU A 141 -10.76 -2.66 4.86
C LEU A 141 -9.60 -1.93 5.57
N GLY A 142 -8.77 -1.20 4.83
CA GLY A 142 -7.67 -0.44 5.40
C GLY A 142 -8.08 0.64 6.41
N PHE A 143 -9.31 1.14 6.33
CA PHE A 143 -9.84 2.11 7.30
C PHE A 143 -10.45 1.48 8.56
N ILE A 144 -10.58 0.16 8.64
CA ILE A 144 -11.25 -0.51 9.79
C ILE A 144 -10.33 -1.44 10.58
N VAL A 145 -9.02 -1.36 10.35
CA VAL A 145 -8.05 -2.32 10.92
C VAL A 145 -6.90 -1.67 11.70
N TRP A 146 -6.86 -0.33 11.77
CA TRP A 146 -5.72 0.41 12.33
C TRP A 146 -5.36 0.04 13.78
N GLY A 147 -6.36 -0.38 14.57
CA GLY A 147 -6.19 -0.76 15.98
C GLY A 147 -5.26 -1.95 16.20
N HIS A 148 -4.92 -2.75 15.18
CA HIS A 148 -3.92 -3.81 15.34
C HIS A 148 -2.51 -3.31 15.66
N HIS A 149 -2.21 -2.04 15.38
CA HIS A 149 -0.93 -1.44 15.76
C HIS A 149 -0.89 -1.08 17.26
N MET A 150 -2.01 -1.22 17.95
CA MET A 150 -2.24 -0.75 19.31
C MET A 150 -2.60 -1.89 20.27
N TYR A 151 -2.33 -3.15 19.93
CA TYR A 151 -2.74 -4.29 20.76
C TYR A 151 -2.15 -4.30 22.18
N THR A 152 -1.04 -3.60 22.39
CA THR A 152 -0.31 -3.50 23.65
C THR A 152 -0.68 -2.28 24.49
N VAL A 153 -1.51 -1.36 23.99
CA VAL A 153 -1.86 -0.11 24.72
C VAL A 153 -2.98 -0.28 25.74
N GLY A 154 -3.49 -1.50 25.92
CA GLY A 154 -4.54 -1.81 26.90
C GLY A 154 -5.98 -1.71 26.38
N LEU A 155 -6.20 -1.90 25.07
CA LEU A 155 -7.55 -2.02 24.49
C LEU A 155 -8.32 -3.20 25.13
N ASP A 156 -9.64 -3.06 25.24
CA ASP A 156 -10.50 -4.11 25.78
C ASP A 156 -10.46 -5.40 24.92
N VAL A 157 -10.93 -6.51 25.49
CA VAL A 157 -10.83 -7.83 24.85
C VAL A 157 -11.63 -7.88 23.55
N ASP A 158 -12.82 -7.27 23.52
CA ASP A 158 -13.72 -7.33 22.37
C ASP A 158 -13.20 -6.48 21.21
N THR A 159 -12.66 -5.29 21.50
CA THR A 159 -11.99 -4.44 20.51
C THR A 159 -10.79 -5.15 19.88
N ARG A 160 -9.97 -5.85 20.69
CA ARG A 160 -8.82 -6.60 20.15
C ARG A 160 -9.26 -7.80 19.31
N ALA A 161 -10.33 -8.50 19.71
CA ALA A 161 -10.92 -9.58 18.94
C ALA A 161 -11.47 -9.08 17.60
N TYR A 162 -12.18 -7.95 17.60
CA TYR A 162 -12.67 -7.28 16.39
C TYR A 162 -11.53 -6.97 15.42
N PHE A 163 -10.50 -6.25 15.88
CA PHE A 163 -9.38 -5.86 15.02
C PHE A 163 -8.59 -7.07 14.52
N THR A 164 -8.50 -8.16 15.31
CA THR A 164 -7.89 -9.42 14.87
C THR A 164 -8.66 -9.99 13.68
N ALA A 165 -9.97 -10.17 13.82
CA ALA A 165 -10.82 -10.72 12.77
C ALA A 165 -10.83 -9.83 11.52
N ALA A 166 -11.00 -8.52 11.68
CA ALA A 166 -11.00 -7.57 10.57
C ALA A 166 -9.67 -7.58 9.80
N THR A 167 -8.54 -7.66 10.50
CA THR A 167 -7.21 -7.68 9.86
C THR A 167 -7.01 -8.97 9.07
N LEU A 168 -7.41 -10.13 9.62
CA LEU A 168 -7.30 -11.41 8.93
C LEU A 168 -8.13 -11.48 7.65
N ILE A 169 -9.28 -10.78 7.59
CA ILE A 169 -10.14 -10.73 6.39
C ILE A 169 -9.39 -10.12 5.20
N ILE A 170 -8.43 -9.21 5.40
CA ILE A 170 -7.64 -8.58 4.32
C ILE A 170 -6.81 -9.62 3.53
N ALA A 171 -6.47 -10.75 4.14
CA ALA A 171 -5.77 -11.84 3.46
C ALA A 171 -6.59 -12.39 2.27
N VAL A 172 -7.93 -12.31 2.32
CA VAL A 172 -8.82 -12.81 1.26
C VAL A 172 -8.66 -12.01 -0.05
N PRO A 173 -8.94 -10.69 -0.11
CA PRO A 173 -8.74 -9.94 -1.34
C PRO A 173 -7.29 -9.91 -1.80
N THR A 174 -6.32 -9.92 -0.87
CA THR A 174 -4.89 -10.01 -1.23
C THR A 174 -4.57 -11.35 -1.92
N GLY A 175 -5.06 -12.47 -1.38
CA GLY A 175 -4.92 -13.79 -1.98
C GLY A 175 -5.59 -13.86 -3.37
N ILE A 176 -6.80 -13.30 -3.50
CA ILE A 176 -7.50 -13.20 -4.79
C ILE A 176 -6.61 -12.51 -5.84
N THR A 177 -5.97 -11.41 -5.49
CA THR A 177 -5.04 -10.68 -6.37
C THR A 177 -3.85 -11.55 -6.80
N VAL A 178 -3.19 -12.21 -5.85
CA VAL A 178 -2.03 -13.10 -6.13
C VAL A 178 -2.42 -14.26 -7.04
N PHE A 179 -3.51 -14.99 -6.72
CA PHE A 179 -3.94 -16.13 -7.52
C PHE A 179 -4.36 -15.72 -8.94
N ARG A 180 -4.93 -14.53 -9.12
CA ARG A 180 -5.29 -14.03 -10.46
C ARG A 180 -4.07 -13.65 -11.30
N TRP A 181 -3.01 -13.14 -10.71
CA TRP A 181 -1.73 -12.98 -11.42
C TRP A 181 -1.16 -14.31 -11.88
N LEU A 182 -1.11 -15.31 -10.98
CA LEU A 182 -0.64 -16.66 -11.33
C LEU A 182 -1.50 -17.30 -12.43
N ALA A 183 -2.82 -17.16 -12.37
CA ALA A 183 -3.75 -17.63 -13.40
C ALA A 183 -3.58 -16.88 -14.74
N THR A 184 -3.20 -15.60 -14.70
CA THR A 184 -2.88 -14.84 -15.92
C THR A 184 -1.62 -15.39 -16.59
N CYS A 185 -0.57 -15.67 -15.80
CA CYS A 185 0.67 -16.30 -16.27
C CYS A 185 0.45 -17.72 -16.82
N TYR A 186 -0.45 -18.50 -16.20
CA TYR A 186 -0.70 -19.90 -16.58
C TYR A 186 -1.14 -20.03 -18.04
N GLY A 187 -0.43 -20.83 -18.84
CA GLY A 187 -0.74 -21.01 -20.27
C GLY A 187 -0.45 -19.76 -21.14
N GLY A 188 0.28 -18.77 -20.62
CA GLY A 188 0.85 -17.67 -21.40
C GLY A 188 2.30 -17.94 -21.81
N SER A 189 2.87 -17.05 -22.63
CA SER A 189 4.31 -17.05 -22.92
C SER A 189 4.99 -16.12 -21.92
N LEU A 190 5.96 -16.61 -21.12
CA LEU A 190 6.60 -15.80 -20.07
C LEU A 190 8.04 -15.46 -20.47
N PRO A 191 8.28 -14.41 -21.27
CA PRO A 191 9.64 -13.96 -21.55
C PRO A 191 10.23 -13.36 -20.27
N PHE A 192 11.28 -14.00 -19.73
CA PHE A 192 12.00 -13.53 -18.54
C PHE A 192 12.91 -12.31 -18.84
N ARG A 193 12.28 -11.24 -19.33
CA ARG A 193 12.87 -9.89 -19.44
C ARG A 193 12.79 -9.19 -18.07
N PRO A 194 13.62 -8.17 -17.81
CA PRO A 194 13.63 -7.48 -16.51
C PRO A 194 12.24 -7.08 -15.98
N PRO A 195 11.32 -6.49 -16.78
CA PRO A 195 9.98 -6.18 -16.30
C PRO A 195 9.25 -7.40 -15.75
N MET A 196 9.27 -8.52 -16.48
CA MET A 196 8.58 -9.74 -16.05
C MET A 196 9.21 -10.33 -14.78
N LEU A 197 10.54 -10.28 -14.63
CA LEU A 197 11.22 -10.72 -13.41
C LEU A 197 10.76 -9.91 -12.20
N PHE A 198 10.75 -8.58 -12.29
CA PHE A 198 10.24 -7.72 -11.22
C PHE A 198 8.73 -7.89 -10.99
N ALA A 199 7.94 -8.16 -12.03
CA ALA A 199 6.51 -8.41 -11.93
C ALA A 199 6.19 -9.68 -11.12
N LEU A 200 7.05 -10.71 -11.21
CA LEU A 200 6.92 -11.94 -10.43
C LEU A 200 7.34 -11.76 -8.96
N GLY A 201 8.00 -10.66 -8.61
CA GLY A 201 8.42 -10.36 -7.23
C GLY A 201 7.24 -10.26 -6.25
N LEU A 202 6.24 -9.43 -6.52
CA LEU A 202 5.07 -9.28 -5.62
C LEU A 202 4.29 -10.60 -5.43
N PRO A 203 3.98 -11.39 -6.47
CA PRO A 203 3.42 -12.73 -6.30
C PRO A 203 4.24 -13.68 -5.41
N ILE A 204 5.55 -13.46 -5.25
CA ILE A 204 6.45 -14.26 -4.38
C ILE A 204 6.50 -13.66 -2.96
N PHE A 205 6.72 -12.35 -2.83
CA PHE A 205 6.92 -11.70 -1.53
C PHE A 205 5.61 -11.56 -0.74
N LEU A 206 4.47 -11.33 -1.39
CA LEU A 206 3.18 -11.17 -0.70
C LEU A 206 2.76 -12.42 0.06
N PRO A 207 2.85 -13.65 -0.47
CA PRO A 207 2.56 -14.84 0.33
C PRO A 207 3.52 -15.03 1.52
N ILE A 208 4.83 -14.80 1.33
CA ILE A 208 5.84 -14.99 2.38
C ILE A 208 5.61 -13.99 3.53
N GLY A 209 5.47 -12.70 3.19
CA GLY A 209 5.14 -11.66 4.17
C GLY A 209 3.73 -11.81 4.72
N GLY A 210 2.75 -12.15 3.88
CA GLY A 210 1.35 -12.35 4.26
C GLY A 210 1.16 -13.45 5.29
N PHE A 211 1.93 -14.54 5.21
CA PHE A 211 1.92 -15.58 6.24
C PHE A 211 2.36 -15.03 7.61
N ARG A 212 3.39 -14.19 7.65
CA ARG A 212 3.82 -13.49 8.87
C ARG A 212 2.79 -12.47 9.34
N CYS A 213 2.10 -11.81 8.42
CA CYS A 213 1.00 -10.90 8.74
C CYS A 213 -0.15 -11.62 9.47
N VAL A 214 -0.52 -12.84 9.05
CA VAL A 214 -1.54 -13.65 9.75
C VAL A 214 -1.13 -13.96 11.19
N VAL A 215 0.16 -14.22 11.43
CA VAL A 215 0.71 -14.42 12.78
C VAL A 215 0.64 -13.14 13.60
N LEU A 216 1.06 -12.00 13.03
CA LEU A 216 1.08 -10.70 13.70
C LEU A 216 -0.31 -10.08 13.91
N ALA A 217 -1.29 -10.46 13.09
CA ALA A 217 -2.69 -10.02 13.22
C ALA A 217 -3.39 -10.64 14.44
N ASN A 218 -2.86 -11.73 14.99
CA ASN A 218 -3.43 -12.39 16.16
C ASN A 218 -2.99 -11.68 17.45
N VAL A 219 -3.94 -11.11 18.20
CA VAL A 219 -3.65 -10.39 19.46
C VAL A 219 -2.78 -11.20 20.44
N SER A 220 -3.02 -12.51 20.61
CA SER A 220 -2.30 -13.33 21.58
C SER A 220 -0.82 -13.49 21.21
N LEU A 221 -0.51 -13.51 19.92
CA LEU A 221 0.86 -13.59 19.42
C LEU A 221 1.49 -12.19 19.28
N ALA A 222 0.68 -11.20 18.91
CA ALA A 222 1.11 -9.83 18.72
C ALA A 222 1.75 -9.26 19.99
N VAL A 223 1.25 -9.59 21.18
CA VAL A 223 1.86 -9.15 22.46
C VAL A 223 3.32 -9.58 22.57
N VAL A 224 3.69 -10.76 22.04
CA VAL A 224 5.07 -11.28 22.09
C VAL A 224 5.95 -10.68 20.99
N PHE A 225 5.36 -10.37 19.83
CA PHE A 225 6.10 -9.87 18.68
C PHE A 225 6.08 -8.33 18.52
N HIS A 226 5.27 -7.61 19.30
CA HIS A 226 5.15 -6.16 19.23
C HIS A 226 6.52 -5.50 19.48
N GLU A 227 6.86 -4.50 18.67
CA GLU A 227 8.16 -3.80 18.72
C GLU A 227 9.41 -4.69 18.54
N THR A 228 9.24 -5.92 18.02
CA THR A 228 10.38 -6.79 17.69
C THR A 228 10.76 -6.73 16.21
N ASN A 229 11.94 -7.27 15.89
CA ASN A 229 12.39 -7.45 14.50
C ASN A 229 11.46 -8.32 13.65
N CYS A 230 10.53 -9.07 14.25
CA CYS A 230 9.50 -9.82 13.51
C CYS A 230 8.56 -8.87 12.74
N VAL A 231 8.11 -7.79 13.39
CA VAL A 231 7.25 -6.76 12.77
C VAL A 231 8.02 -6.03 11.68
N VAL A 232 9.27 -5.67 11.95
CA VAL A 232 10.15 -5.02 10.97
C VAL A 232 10.34 -5.90 9.74
N ALA A 233 10.65 -7.18 9.91
CA ALA A 233 10.84 -8.12 8.81
C ALA A 233 9.55 -8.32 8.00
N ASN A 234 8.39 -8.45 8.65
CA ASN A 234 7.10 -8.53 7.97
C ASN A 234 6.84 -7.32 7.08
N PHE A 235 7.02 -6.11 7.62
CA PHE A 235 6.83 -4.87 6.90
C PHE A 235 7.79 -4.72 5.71
N HIS A 236 9.06 -5.10 5.86
CA HIS A 236 10.02 -5.05 4.76
C HIS A 236 9.65 -6.02 3.63
N TYR A 237 9.18 -7.23 3.94
CA TYR A 237 8.75 -8.18 2.91
C TYR A 237 7.48 -7.75 2.17
N VAL A 238 6.47 -7.23 2.88
CA VAL A 238 5.18 -6.88 2.27
C VAL A 238 5.22 -5.52 1.61
N LEU A 239 5.68 -4.49 2.34
CA LEU A 239 5.61 -3.11 1.88
C LEU A 239 6.86 -2.71 1.11
N SER A 240 8.03 -2.81 1.75
CA SER A 240 9.27 -2.31 1.14
C SER A 240 9.58 -3.06 -0.15
N MET A 241 9.63 -4.39 -0.12
CA MET A 241 9.91 -5.18 -1.31
C MET A 241 8.77 -5.11 -2.32
N GLY A 242 7.52 -5.08 -1.87
CA GLY A 242 6.36 -4.92 -2.75
C GLY A 242 6.40 -3.63 -3.56
N ALA A 243 6.59 -2.49 -2.89
CA ALA A 243 6.63 -1.18 -3.53
C ALA A 243 7.91 -1.00 -4.39
N VAL A 244 9.08 -1.37 -3.87
CA VAL A 244 10.35 -1.21 -4.60
C VAL A 244 10.37 -2.07 -5.87
N PHE A 245 9.92 -3.33 -5.81
CA PHE A 245 9.84 -4.16 -7.01
C PHE A 245 8.81 -3.64 -8.00
N ALA A 246 7.68 -3.08 -7.54
CA ALA A 246 6.72 -2.43 -8.41
C ALA A 246 7.29 -1.18 -9.11
N ILE A 247 8.11 -0.38 -8.41
CA ILE A 247 8.79 0.79 -8.99
C ILE A 247 9.77 0.36 -10.07
N PHE A 248 10.64 -0.62 -9.79
CA PHE A 248 11.57 -1.15 -10.79
C PHE A 248 10.84 -1.83 -11.95
N ASN A 249 9.74 -2.54 -11.67
CA ASN A 249 8.86 -3.11 -12.69
C ASN A 249 8.33 -2.02 -13.64
N GLY A 250 7.73 -0.96 -13.09
CA GLY A 250 7.22 0.18 -13.86
C GLY A 250 8.33 0.90 -14.62
N TRP A 251 9.49 1.10 -14.00
CA TRP A 251 10.66 1.70 -14.63
C TRP A 251 11.10 0.90 -15.86
N TYR A 252 11.47 -0.37 -15.69
CA TYR A 252 11.94 -1.19 -16.81
C TYR A 252 10.85 -1.46 -17.85
N PHE A 253 9.57 -1.34 -17.49
CA PHE A 253 8.47 -1.51 -18.44
C PHE A 253 8.21 -0.25 -19.27
N TRP A 254 8.16 0.93 -18.64
CA TRP A 254 7.76 2.17 -19.31
C TRP A 254 8.92 3.06 -19.74
N ILE A 255 10.14 2.92 -19.18
CA ILE A 255 11.25 3.82 -19.51
C ILE A 255 11.57 3.89 -21.02
N PRO A 256 11.52 2.79 -21.81
CA PRO A 256 11.77 2.89 -23.25
C PRO A 256 10.68 3.67 -23.98
N LYS A 257 9.45 3.66 -23.45
CA LYS A 257 8.33 4.42 -24.01
C LYS A 257 8.40 5.90 -23.63
N ILE A 258 8.86 6.20 -22.42
CA ILE A 258 8.95 7.57 -21.89
C ILE A 258 10.14 8.31 -22.54
N LEU A 259 11.33 7.68 -22.59
CA LEU A 259 12.55 8.31 -23.11
C LEU A 259 12.82 8.03 -24.59
N GLY A 260 12.18 7.01 -25.18
CA GLY A 260 12.51 6.54 -26.53
C GLY A 260 13.84 5.78 -26.62
N LEU A 261 14.49 5.52 -25.48
CA LEU A 261 15.78 4.84 -25.40
C LEU A 261 15.64 3.46 -24.74
N SER A 262 16.23 2.44 -25.36
CA SER A 262 16.28 1.10 -24.75
C SER A 262 17.37 1.01 -23.69
N TYR A 263 17.16 0.17 -22.67
CA TYR A 263 18.15 -0.17 -21.67
C TYR A 263 18.83 -1.50 -22.00
N GLU A 264 19.99 -1.73 -21.40
CA GLU A 264 20.73 -2.98 -21.56
C GLU A 264 20.08 -4.10 -20.72
N TYR A 265 19.73 -5.20 -21.38
CA TYR A 265 18.92 -6.28 -20.80
C TYR A 265 19.69 -7.09 -19.74
N PHE A 266 20.98 -7.31 -19.93
CA PHE A 266 21.81 -8.07 -19.01
C PHE A 266 21.97 -7.33 -17.68
N ALA A 267 22.27 -6.04 -17.70
CA ALA A 267 22.36 -5.16 -16.54
C ALA A 267 21.03 -5.10 -15.78
N GLY A 268 19.90 -5.04 -16.49
CA GLY A 268 18.58 -5.12 -15.86
C GLY A 268 18.33 -6.45 -15.13
N LYS A 269 18.82 -7.57 -15.67
CA LYS A 269 18.75 -8.88 -14.98
C LYS A 269 19.70 -8.96 -13.79
N VAL A 270 20.92 -8.43 -13.92
CA VAL A 270 21.89 -8.37 -12.83
C VAL A 270 21.33 -7.52 -11.68
N ASN A 271 20.74 -6.36 -11.99
CA ASN A 271 20.05 -5.53 -11.01
C ASN A 271 18.95 -6.29 -10.27
N PHE A 272 18.09 -7.01 -11.01
CA PHE A 272 17.07 -7.87 -10.40
C PHE A 272 17.67 -8.91 -9.44
N TRP A 273 18.68 -9.67 -9.88
CA TRP A 273 19.22 -10.77 -9.07
C TRP A 273 19.98 -10.29 -7.85
N ILE A 274 20.76 -9.21 -7.96
CA ILE A 274 21.44 -8.60 -6.81
C ILE A 274 20.40 -8.14 -5.79
N LEU A 275 19.34 -7.44 -6.23
CA LEU A 275 18.30 -6.99 -5.31
C LEU A 275 17.55 -8.18 -4.70
N PHE A 276 17.10 -9.13 -5.51
CA PHE A 276 16.32 -10.28 -5.06
C PHE A 276 17.09 -11.15 -4.06
N VAL A 277 18.37 -11.43 -4.30
CA VAL A 277 19.20 -12.19 -3.35
C VAL A 277 19.55 -11.35 -2.14
N GLY A 278 19.86 -10.06 -2.30
CA GLY A 278 20.26 -9.20 -1.18
C GLY A 278 19.17 -8.92 -0.15
N VAL A 279 17.89 -9.05 -0.54
CA VAL A 279 16.74 -8.77 0.34
C VAL A 279 16.19 -10.01 1.05
N ASN A 280 16.66 -11.21 0.69
CA ASN A 280 16.27 -12.49 1.29
C ASN A 280 17.43 -13.07 2.11
#